data_AF-A0A429R7L0-F1
#
_entry.id   AF-A0A429R7L0-F1
#
_cell.length_a   1.000
_cell.length_b   1.000
_cell.length_c   1.000
_cell.angle_alpha   90.00
_cell.angle_beta   90.00
_cell.angle_gamma   90.00
#
_symmetry.space_group_name_H-M   'P 1'
#
loop_
_entity.id
_entity.type
_entity.pdbx_description
1 polymer ?
#
loop_
_entity_poly.entity_id
_entity_poly.type
_entity_poly.pdbx_seq_one_letter_code
_entity_poly.pdbx_strand_id
1 'polypeptide(L)'
;HARRPAAPRPDATPQAATPEAVAAGIVEHLVDSMTPKDAQRLWPVSTRAGETDPCTVQQGAAGVLAVLTRYFELTGDPRLPEVISTAGRWIADRTDTRSTRPGLHFGGRGTAWALYDAARAVDDRGLADHAMALALAPQESTLSHDITHGHAGSGLAAAHLWHRTGDPRLADLVVAAADRLAAAARPAPSGVSWPVPAEAVATEAGKRYLGFAHGTSGIGYFLLEAAAVADRRDYLDLAVAAGEELVAGAVRIGGATQWPAQAGDVPTAPYWCHGSAGIGSFLIRLWRTTGDERHAELARGAARAVVERASRAPLAQCHGLAGNGDFLLDMASATGDPSYHAMAEDLARLIAAERAHRDGHVVFPTEYGDVSTSWSDGSAGILAFLLRTRHTDSRHWTIQQPG
;
A
#
# COMPACT_ATOMS: atom_id res chain seq x y z
N HIS A 1 -16.27 -10.38 67.34
CA HIS A 1 -16.54 -10.84 65.96
C HIS A 1 -15.64 -10.07 64.98
N ALA A 2 -14.50 -10.64 64.62
CA ALA A 2 -13.61 -10.08 63.60
C ALA A 2 -14.15 -10.42 62.20
N ARG A 3 -14.36 -9.40 61.35
CA ARG A 3 -14.73 -9.60 59.94
C ARG A 3 -13.51 -10.10 59.16
N ARG A 4 -13.63 -11.28 58.55
CA ARG A 4 -12.65 -11.79 57.57
C ARG A 4 -12.65 -10.86 56.34
N PRO A 5 -11.48 -10.50 55.79
CA PRO A 5 -11.41 -9.85 54.48
C PRO A 5 -11.87 -10.84 53.40
N ALA A 6 -12.66 -10.35 52.44
CA ALA A 6 -13.05 -11.12 51.27
C ALA A 6 -11.81 -11.46 50.43
N ALA A 7 -11.75 -12.70 49.93
CA ALA A 7 -10.69 -13.13 49.03
C ALA A 7 -10.73 -12.30 47.73
N PRO A 8 -9.57 -11.93 47.18
CA PRO A 8 -9.52 -11.27 45.88
C PRO A 8 -10.13 -12.22 44.82
N ARG A 9 -11.01 -11.66 43.98
CA ARG A 9 -11.47 -12.37 42.78
C ARG A 9 -10.24 -12.69 41.93
N PRO A 10 -10.16 -13.86 41.29
CA PRO A 10 -9.08 -14.13 40.35
C PRO A 10 -9.17 -13.06 39.26
N ASP A 11 -8.09 -12.27 39.12
CA ASP A 11 -7.89 -11.41 37.98
C ASP A 11 -8.10 -12.27 36.73
N ALA A 12 -9.10 -11.90 35.92
CA ALA A 12 -9.19 -12.43 34.58
C ALA A 12 -7.92 -11.98 33.87
N THR A 13 -7.00 -12.90 33.64
CA THR A 13 -5.86 -12.69 32.75
C THR A 13 -6.45 -12.07 31.48
N PRO A 14 -5.99 -10.89 31.01
CA PRO A 14 -6.50 -10.32 29.77
C PRO A 14 -6.27 -11.37 28.69
N GLN A 15 -7.35 -11.99 28.22
CA GLN A 15 -7.26 -12.93 27.11
C GLN A 15 -6.65 -12.14 25.96
N ALA A 16 -5.51 -12.59 25.43
CA ALA A 16 -4.88 -11.91 24.32
C ALA A 16 -5.92 -11.78 23.21
N ALA A 17 -6.28 -10.54 22.85
CA ALA A 17 -7.27 -10.30 21.82
C ALA A 17 -6.74 -10.92 20.53
N THR A 18 -7.56 -11.77 19.91
CA THR A 18 -7.17 -12.39 18.64
C THR A 18 -7.11 -11.30 17.56
N PRO A 19 -6.29 -11.45 16.50
CA PRO A 19 -6.24 -10.50 15.38
C PRO A 19 -7.63 -10.16 14.81
N GLU A 20 -8.59 -11.08 14.88
CA GLU A 20 -9.98 -10.88 14.49
C GLU A 20 -10.72 -9.88 15.39
N ALA A 21 -10.61 -10.03 16.71
CA ALA A 21 -11.22 -9.10 17.65
C ALA A 21 -10.62 -7.70 17.50
N VAL A 22 -9.31 -7.62 17.21
CA VAL A 22 -8.64 -6.36 16.89
C VAL A 22 -9.16 -5.76 15.59
N ALA A 23 -9.30 -6.55 14.51
CA ALA A 23 -9.84 -6.08 13.24
C ALA A 23 -11.26 -5.53 13.39
N ALA A 24 -12.13 -6.23 14.12
CA ALA A 24 -13.49 -5.76 14.43
C ALA A 24 -13.47 -4.43 15.22
N GLY A 25 -12.60 -4.32 16.24
CA GLY A 25 -12.45 -3.09 17.01
C GLY A 25 -11.93 -1.89 16.20
N ILE A 26 -11.05 -2.14 15.20
CA ILE A 26 -10.63 -1.10 14.25
C ILE A 26 -11.82 -0.65 13.40
N VAL A 27 -12.64 -1.58 12.89
CA VAL A 27 -13.82 -1.22 12.09
C VAL A 27 -14.80 -0.38 12.91
N GLU A 28 -15.06 -0.74 14.17
CA GLU A 28 -15.87 0.08 15.09
C GLU A 28 -15.31 1.50 15.22
N HIS A 29 -14.00 1.64 15.45
CA HIS A 29 -13.35 2.95 15.50
C HIS A 29 -13.50 3.74 14.19
N LEU A 30 -13.29 3.12 13.04
CA LEU A 30 -13.42 3.79 11.74
C LEU A 30 -14.86 4.22 11.46
N VAL A 31 -15.85 3.41 11.83
CA VAL A 31 -17.27 3.76 11.67
C VAL A 31 -17.65 4.93 12.59
N ASP A 32 -17.29 4.85 13.87
CA ASP A 32 -17.69 5.84 14.87
C ASP A 32 -16.94 7.18 14.76
N SER A 33 -15.71 7.16 14.24
CA SER A 33 -14.88 8.37 14.08
C SER A 33 -15.10 9.11 12.76
N MET A 34 -15.99 8.63 11.89
CA MET A 34 -16.30 9.32 10.63
C MET A 34 -17.06 10.62 10.90
N THR A 35 -16.61 11.73 10.29
CA THR A 35 -17.19 13.08 10.45
C THR A 35 -17.71 13.67 9.13
N PRO A 36 -18.84 13.20 8.55
CA PRO A 36 -19.32 13.64 7.24
C PRO A 36 -19.62 15.14 7.12
N LYS A 37 -19.89 15.80 8.25
CA LYS A 37 -20.18 17.25 8.33
C LYS A 37 -18.91 18.11 8.35
N ASP A 38 -17.75 17.52 8.62
CA ASP A 38 -16.49 18.23 8.58
C ASP A 38 -16.06 18.42 7.11
N ALA A 39 -15.81 19.67 6.75
CA ALA A 39 -15.42 20.03 5.38
C ALA A 39 -13.96 19.70 5.07
N GLN A 40 -13.10 19.65 6.09
CA GLN A 40 -11.65 19.50 5.97
C GLN A 40 -11.20 18.05 6.00
N ARG A 41 -11.83 17.19 6.79
CA ARG A 41 -11.46 15.78 6.93
C ARG A 41 -12.66 14.89 7.24
N LEU A 42 -12.73 13.74 6.59
CA LEU A 42 -13.75 12.74 6.87
C LEU A 42 -13.40 11.85 8.07
N TRP A 43 -12.11 11.67 8.36
CA TRP A 43 -11.60 10.91 9.50
C TRP A 43 -10.39 11.59 10.14
N PRO A 44 -10.11 11.31 11.43
CA PRO A 44 -8.92 11.82 12.09
C PRO A 44 -7.65 11.14 11.53
N VAL A 45 -6.80 11.94 10.88
CA VAL A 45 -5.54 11.49 10.27
C VAL A 45 -4.38 12.33 10.78
N SER A 46 -3.21 11.71 10.95
CA SER A 46 -1.99 12.48 11.20
C SER A 46 -1.56 13.18 9.92
N THR A 47 -1.28 14.49 10.00
CA THR A 47 -0.70 15.27 8.89
C THR A 47 0.76 15.62 9.16
N ARG A 48 1.41 14.98 10.15
CA ARG A 48 2.80 15.28 10.51
C ARG A 48 3.80 14.85 9.44
N ALA A 49 3.43 13.85 8.63
CA ALA A 49 4.29 13.27 7.62
C ALA A 49 3.57 13.13 6.28
N GLY A 50 3.17 14.23 5.64
CA GLY A 50 2.65 14.16 4.28
C GLY A 50 1.71 15.28 3.89
N GLU A 51 1.03 15.05 2.76
CA GLU A 51 0.20 16.05 2.08
C GLU A 51 -1.16 16.25 2.75
N THR A 52 -1.71 17.45 2.58
CA THR A 52 -2.96 17.87 3.24
C THR A 52 -4.21 17.65 2.40
N ASP A 53 -4.14 17.01 1.24
CA ASP A 53 -5.34 16.71 0.46
C ASP A 53 -6.18 15.63 1.17
N PRO A 54 -7.43 15.96 1.57
CA PRO A 54 -8.28 15.03 2.30
C PRO A 54 -8.73 13.79 1.53
N CYS A 55 -8.65 13.76 0.21
CA CYS A 55 -9.21 12.70 -0.63
C CYS A 55 -8.17 11.69 -1.11
N THR A 56 -6.90 11.87 -0.76
CA THR A 56 -5.80 10.99 -1.18
C THR A 56 -5.89 9.60 -0.57
N VAL A 57 -5.18 8.64 -1.15
CA VAL A 57 -5.10 7.26 -0.64
C VAL A 57 -4.22 7.18 0.59
N GLN A 58 -3.05 7.84 0.58
CA GLN A 58 -2.05 7.70 1.65
C GLN A 58 -2.61 8.12 3.01
N GLN A 59 -3.08 9.37 3.09
CA GLN A 59 -3.48 10.05 4.34
C GLN A 59 -4.87 10.68 4.25
N GLY A 60 -5.65 10.35 3.22
CA GLY A 60 -6.99 10.84 3.02
C GLY A 60 -8.07 9.76 3.16
N ALA A 61 -9.29 10.18 2.86
CA ALA A 61 -10.50 9.38 2.96
C ALA A 61 -10.52 8.19 1.99
N ALA A 62 -9.85 8.27 0.84
CA ALA A 62 -9.85 7.18 -0.15
C ALA A 62 -9.18 5.92 0.38
N GLY A 63 -8.12 6.06 1.18
CA GLY A 63 -7.44 4.94 1.82
C GLY A 63 -8.36 4.20 2.81
N VAL A 64 -9.04 4.95 3.67
CA VAL A 64 -10.01 4.38 4.64
C VAL A 64 -11.20 3.75 3.93
N LEU A 65 -11.74 4.43 2.92
CA LEU A 65 -12.83 3.93 2.09
C LEU A 65 -12.48 2.58 1.44
N ALA A 66 -11.31 2.46 0.85
CA ALA A 66 -10.88 1.21 0.19
C ALA A 66 -10.83 0.04 1.18
N VAL A 67 -10.31 0.26 2.39
CA VAL A 67 -10.20 -0.80 3.40
C VAL A 67 -11.57 -1.19 3.96
N LEU A 68 -12.45 -0.23 4.24
CA LEU A 68 -13.83 -0.51 4.67
C LEU A 68 -14.62 -1.22 3.57
N THR A 69 -14.40 -0.86 2.31
CA THR A 69 -14.99 -1.54 1.15
C THR A 69 -14.56 -3.00 1.12
N ARG A 70 -13.25 -3.29 1.23
CA ARG A 70 -12.75 -4.67 1.29
C ARG A 70 -13.31 -5.44 2.48
N TYR A 71 -13.37 -4.81 3.66
CA TYR A 71 -13.96 -5.44 4.84
C TYR A 71 -15.43 -5.83 4.59
N PHE A 72 -16.20 -4.93 3.97
CA PHE A 72 -17.59 -5.19 3.61
C PHE A 72 -17.73 -6.35 2.61
N GLU A 73 -16.94 -6.35 1.52
CA GLU A 73 -16.95 -7.44 0.54
C GLU A 73 -16.66 -8.82 1.16
N LEU A 74 -15.77 -8.86 2.17
CA LEU A 74 -15.36 -10.09 2.83
C LEU A 74 -16.33 -10.58 3.92
N THR A 75 -17.06 -9.67 4.56
CA THR A 75 -17.82 -9.99 5.79
C THR A 75 -19.32 -9.77 5.66
N GLY A 76 -19.76 -8.93 4.73
CA GLY A 76 -21.16 -8.50 4.61
C GLY A 76 -21.66 -7.66 5.79
N ASP A 77 -20.78 -6.98 6.53
CA ASP A 77 -21.17 -6.18 7.70
C ASP A 77 -22.25 -5.15 7.32
N PRO A 78 -23.48 -5.26 7.87
CA PRO A 78 -24.63 -4.46 7.44
C PRO A 78 -24.52 -2.97 7.81
N ARG A 79 -23.54 -2.59 8.64
CA ARG A 79 -23.28 -1.19 8.98
C ARG A 79 -22.60 -0.43 7.84
N LEU A 80 -21.85 -1.14 6.99
CA LEU A 80 -20.91 -0.53 6.07
C LEU A 80 -21.50 0.05 4.77
N PRO A 81 -22.61 -0.45 4.19
CA PRO A 81 -23.13 0.12 2.94
C PRO A 81 -23.40 1.64 3.02
N GLU A 82 -24.02 2.12 4.12
CA GLU A 82 -24.28 3.55 4.29
C GLU A 82 -22.99 4.35 4.57
N VAL A 83 -22.05 3.77 5.32
CA VAL A 83 -20.73 4.38 5.61
C VAL A 83 -19.94 4.56 4.32
N ILE A 84 -19.86 3.52 3.49
CA ILE A 84 -19.18 3.51 2.19
C ILE A 84 -19.85 4.52 1.25
N SER A 85 -21.17 4.52 1.15
CA SER A 85 -21.92 5.46 0.30
C SER A 85 -21.75 6.92 0.75
N THR A 86 -21.71 7.16 2.06
CA THR A 86 -21.48 8.50 2.63
C THR A 86 -20.06 8.98 2.35
N ALA A 87 -19.06 8.13 2.57
CA ALA A 87 -17.66 8.45 2.31
C ALA A 87 -17.39 8.66 0.81
N GLY A 88 -17.96 7.81 -0.04
CA GLY A 88 -17.88 7.94 -1.49
C GLY A 88 -18.41 9.29 -1.99
N ARG A 89 -19.63 9.67 -1.58
CA ARG A 89 -20.21 10.98 -1.92
C ARG A 89 -19.37 12.14 -1.38
N TRP A 90 -18.88 12.04 -0.15
CA TRP A 90 -18.03 13.08 0.45
C TRP A 90 -16.75 13.33 -0.36
N ILE A 91 -16.10 12.28 -0.85
CA ILE A 91 -14.93 12.36 -1.72
C ILE A 91 -15.32 12.88 -3.11
N ALA A 92 -16.42 12.39 -3.68
CA ALA A 92 -16.90 12.82 -5.00
C ALA A 92 -17.16 14.34 -5.04
N ASP A 93 -17.80 14.89 -4.01
CA ASP A 93 -18.08 16.33 -3.87
C ASP A 93 -16.81 17.20 -3.78
N ARG A 94 -15.64 16.60 -3.54
CA ARG A 94 -14.36 17.29 -3.29
C ARG A 94 -13.29 17.00 -4.32
N THR A 95 -13.58 16.16 -5.31
CA THR A 95 -12.64 15.79 -6.36
C THR A 95 -12.99 16.49 -7.67
N ASP A 96 -11.99 17.05 -8.35
CA ASP A 96 -12.18 17.74 -9.62
C ASP A 96 -11.94 16.78 -10.79
N THR A 97 -12.96 16.56 -11.61
CA THR A 97 -12.88 15.69 -12.80
C THR A 97 -12.34 16.41 -14.03
N ARG A 98 -12.06 17.72 -13.94
CA ARG A 98 -11.47 18.50 -15.04
C ARG A 98 -9.94 18.43 -15.08
N SER A 99 -9.32 18.25 -13.92
CA SER A 99 -7.86 18.13 -13.77
C SER A 99 -7.55 17.42 -12.46
N THR A 100 -6.64 16.45 -12.50
CA THR A 100 -6.24 15.67 -11.32
C THR A 100 -4.74 15.71 -11.08
N ARG A 101 -4.34 15.59 -9.81
CA ARG A 101 -2.95 15.34 -9.46
C ARG A 101 -2.50 13.95 -9.93
N PRO A 102 -1.24 13.81 -10.36
CA PRO A 102 -0.65 12.51 -10.68
C PRO A 102 -0.23 11.72 -9.44
N GLY A 103 0.09 10.44 -9.66
CA GLY A 103 0.35 9.45 -8.61
C GLY A 103 -0.81 8.52 -8.30
N LEU A 104 -0.51 7.47 -7.52
CA LEU A 104 -1.49 6.56 -6.93
C LEU A 104 -1.85 7.02 -5.51
N HIS A 105 -0.83 7.23 -4.68
CA HIS A 105 -1.06 7.47 -3.25
C HIS A 105 -1.52 8.90 -2.95
N PHE A 106 -1.07 9.86 -3.74
CA PHE A 106 -1.39 11.29 -3.60
C PHE A 106 -2.13 11.88 -4.83
N GLY A 107 -2.37 11.04 -5.85
CA GLY A 107 -3.00 11.47 -7.10
C GLY A 107 -4.48 11.10 -7.21
N GLY A 108 -5.18 11.80 -8.11
CA GLY A 108 -6.62 11.60 -8.32
C GLY A 108 -6.99 10.22 -8.86
N ARG A 109 -6.08 9.53 -9.56
CA ARG A 109 -6.36 8.17 -10.07
C ARG A 109 -6.38 7.10 -8.98
N GLY A 110 -5.60 7.24 -7.91
CA GLY A 110 -5.76 6.35 -6.75
C GLY A 110 -7.05 6.60 -5.99
N THR A 111 -7.47 7.86 -5.89
CA THR A 111 -8.80 8.20 -5.39
C THR A 111 -9.91 7.60 -6.27
N ALA A 112 -9.75 7.66 -7.60
CA ALA A 112 -10.67 7.04 -8.53
C ALA A 112 -10.74 5.51 -8.39
N TRP A 113 -9.61 4.84 -8.16
CA TRP A 113 -9.58 3.42 -7.82
C TRP A 113 -10.46 3.15 -6.58
N ALA A 114 -10.20 3.83 -5.46
CA ALA A 114 -10.94 3.62 -4.23
C ALA A 114 -12.46 3.84 -4.43
N LEU A 115 -12.83 4.92 -5.10
CA LEU A 115 -14.21 5.26 -5.39
C LEU A 115 -14.90 4.23 -6.28
N TYR A 116 -14.21 3.74 -7.32
CA TYR A 116 -14.78 2.79 -8.26
C TYR A 116 -15.10 1.44 -7.57
N ASP A 117 -14.16 0.92 -6.77
CA ASP A 117 -14.40 -0.33 -6.04
C ASP A 117 -15.49 -0.15 -4.97
N ALA A 118 -15.50 0.99 -4.25
CA ALA A 118 -16.57 1.34 -3.32
C ALA A 118 -17.95 1.39 -4.00
N ALA A 119 -18.04 2.09 -5.13
CA ALA A 119 -19.27 2.22 -5.91
C ALA A 119 -19.83 0.87 -6.35
N ARG A 120 -18.96 -0.05 -6.76
CA ARG A 120 -19.36 -1.42 -7.12
C ARG A 120 -19.86 -2.20 -5.91
N ALA A 121 -19.21 -2.07 -4.76
CA ALA A 121 -19.59 -2.80 -3.56
C ALA A 121 -21.00 -2.41 -3.07
N VAL A 122 -21.39 -1.14 -3.22
CA VAL A 122 -22.72 -0.64 -2.80
C VAL A 122 -23.72 -0.46 -3.94
N ASP A 123 -23.39 -0.90 -5.16
CA ASP A 123 -24.20 -0.76 -6.38
C ASP A 123 -24.64 0.70 -6.69
N ASP A 124 -23.75 1.67 -6.44
CA ASP A 124 -23.99 3.09 -6.73
C ASP A 124 -23.41 3.48 -8.11
N ARG A 125 -24.29 3.55 -9.10
CA ARG A 125 -23.93 3.94 -10.47
C ARG A 125 -23.41 5.38 -10.57
N GLY A 126 -23.96 6.32 -9.82
CA GLY A 126 -23.55 7.71 -9.88
C GLY A 126 -22.11 7.87 -9.36
N LEU A 127 -21.78 7.16 -8.29
CA LEU A 127 -20.41 7.13 -7.77
C LEU A 127 -19.45 6.43 -8.74
N ALA A 128 -19.88 5.35 -9.40
CA ALA A 128 -19.06 4.66 -10.40
C ALA A 128 -18.76 5.55 -11.61
N ASP A 129 -19.76 6.31 -12.09
CA ASP A 129 -19.61 7.26 -13.20
C ASP A 129 -18.65 8.40 -12.82
N HIS A 130 -18.76 8.94 -11.59
CA HIS A 130 -17.83 9.94 -11.07
C HIS A 130 -16.41 9.40 -10.97
N ALA A 131 -16.24 8.18 -10.44
CA ALA A 131 -14.94 7.53 -10.34
C ALA A 131 -14.29 7.34 -11.72
N MET A 132 -15.06 6.95 -12.73
CA MET A 132 -14.56 6.81 -14.10
C MET A 132 -14.21 8.16 -14.73
N ALA A 133 -15.01 9.20 -14.50
CA ALA A 133 -14.70 10.56 -14.92
C ALA A 133 -13.38 11.05 -14.27
N LEU A 134 -13.17 10.76 -12.99
CA LEU A 134 -11.95 11.09 -12.27
C LEU A 134 -10.73 10.32 -12.79
N ALA A 135 -10.89 9.03 -13.11
CA ALA A 135 -9.81 8.20 -13.66
C ALA A 135 -9.31 8.69 -15.03
N LEU A 136 -10.24 9.13 -15.87
CA LEU A 136 -9.99 9.59 -17.24
C LEU A 136 -9.67 11.08 -17.32
N ALA A 137 -9.80 11.81 -16.21
CA ALA A 137 -9.49 13.23 -16.16
C ALA A 137 -8.05 13.50 -16.61
N PRO A 138 -7.81 14.61 -17.35
CA PRO A 138 -6.46 15.10 -17.59
C PRO A 138 -5.68 15.24 -16.28
N GLN A 139 -4.38 14.99 -16.32
CA GLN A 139 -3.51 15.14 -15.15
C GLN A 139 -2.68 16.41 -15.26
N GLU A 140 -2.44 17.03 -14.12
CA GLU A 140 -1.44 18.09 -13.99
C GLU A 140 -0.06 17.60 -14.43
N SER A 141 0.76 18.52 -14.93
CA SER A 141 2.13 18.19 -15.32
C SER A 141 2.93 17.77 -14.10
N THR A 142 3.61 16.64 -14.19
CA THR A 142 4.55 16.17 -13.16
C THR A 142 5.85 15.72 -13.80
N LEU A 143 6.91 15.86 -13.02
CA LEU A 143 8.21 15.28 -13.32
C LEU A 143 8.47 14.03 -12.48
N SER A 144 7.59 13.70 -11.52
CA SER A 144 7.74 12.49 -10.74
C SER A 144 7.46 11.25 -11.60
N HIS A 145 8.33 10.25 -11.44
CA HIS A 145 8.22 8.96 -12.12
C HIS A 145 7.54 7.90 -11.25
N ASP A 146 7.45 8.13 -9.94
CA ASP A 146 7.21 7.10 -8.95
C ASP A 146 5.74 6.63 -8.79
N ILE A 147 5.54 5.71 -7.85
CA ILE A 147 4.23 5.14 -7.50
C ILE A 147 3.37 6.15 -6.74
N THR A 148 3.96 6.99 -5.90
CA THR A 148 3.19 7.82 -4.96
C THR A 148 2.62 9.08 -5.60
N HIS A 149 3.41 9.78 -6.41
CA HIS A 149 3.12 11.08 -7.03
C HIS A 149 3.28 11.08 -8.56
N GLY A 150 3.86 10.02 -9.12
CA GLY A 150 4.34 10.02 -10.49
C GLY A 150 3.53 9.21 -11.49
N HIS A 151 4.13 9.12 -12.68
CA HIS A 151 3.55 8.39 -13.82
C HIS A 151 3.35 6.90 -13.54
N ALA A 152 4.26 6.23 -12.81
CA ALA A 152 4.10 4.81 -12.50
C ALA A 152 2.84 4.57 -11.65
N GLY A 153 2.57 5.41 -10.65
CA GLY A 153 1.37 5.31 -9.83
C GLY A 153 0.09 5.57 -10.60
N SER A 154 0.08 6.62 -11.42
CA SER A 154 -1.08 6.94 -12.27
C SER A 154 -1.35 5.89 -13.34
N GLY A 155 -0.30 5.27 -13.89
CA GLY A 155 -0.44 4.15 -14.81
C GLY A 155 -0.95 2.90 -14.10
N LEU A 156 -0.45 2.59 -12.90
CA LEU A 156 -0.87 1.42 -12.12
C LEU A 156 -2.36 1.50 -11.74
N ALA A 157 -2.85 2.68 -11.35
CA ALA A 157 -4.27 2.89 -11.09
C ALA A 157 -5.13 2.71 -12.35
N ALA A 158 -4.66 3.21 -13.49
CA ALA A 158 -5.35 3.04 -14.77
C ALA A 158 -5.39 1.55 -15.18
N ALA A 159 -4.30 0.80 -14.96
CA ALA A 159 -4.24 -0.63 -15.25
C ALA A 159 -5.21 -1.44 -14.37
N HIS A 160 -5.33 -1.13 -13.06
CA HIS A 160 -6.37 -1.74 -12.22
C HIS A 160 -7.77 -1.49 -12.79
N LEU A 161 -8.11 -0.23 -13.08
CA LEU A 161 -9.43 0.11 -13.60
C LEU A 161 -9.67 -0.50 -15.00
N TRP A 162 -8.64 -0.64 -15.82
CA TRP A 162 -8.71 -1.35 -17.11
C TRP A 162 -9.07 -2.82 -16.89
N HIS A 163 -8.39 -3.53 -15.98
CA HIS A 163 -8.72 -4.93 -15.66
C HIS A 163 -10.17 -5.09 -15.17
N ARG A 164 -10.72 -4.08 -14.51
CA ARG A 164 -12.09 -4.11 -13.95
C ARG A 164 -13.18 -3.77 -14.96
N THR A 165 -12.85 -3.01 -16.00
CA THR A 165 -13.84 -2.41 -16.92
C THR A 165 -13.68 -2.82 -18.37
N GLY A 166 -12.47 -3.15 -18.79
CA GLY A 166 -12.09 -3.33 -20.20
C GLY A 166 -12.10 -2.04 -21.02
N ASP A 167 -12.20 -0.84 -20.41
CA ASP A 167 -12.25 0.42 -21.16
C ASP A 167 -10.90 0.70 -21.84
N PRO A 168 -10.82 0.75 -23.19
CA PRO A 168 -9.56 0.92 -23.90
C PRO A 168 -8.87 2.25 -23.60
N ARG A 169 -9.62 3.29 -23.21
CA ARG A 169 -9.04 4.58 -22.84
C ARG A 169 -8.12 4.46 -21.63
N LEU A 170 -8.39 3.52 -20.73
CA LEU A 170 -7.54 3.26 -19.57
C LEU A 170 -6.26 2.54 -19.98
N ALA A 171 -6.33 1.60 -20.93
CA ALA A 171 -5.13 0.97 -21.50
C ALA A 171 -4.22 2.00 -22.20
N ASP A 172 -4.81 2.96 -22.93
CA ASP A 172 -4.05 4.06 -23.54
C ASP A 172 -3.29 4.89 -22.48
N LEU A 173 -3.89 5.10 -21.31
CA LEU A 173 -3.24 5.79 -20.18
C LEU A 173 -2.10 4.97 -19.57
N VAL A 174 -2.21 3.63 -19.54
CA VAL A 174 -1.13 2.73 -19.12
C VAL A 174 0.05 2.82 -20.08
N VAL A 175 -0.22 2.69 -21.38
CA VAL A 175 0.80 2.79 -22.45
C VAL A 175 1.50 4.15 -22.40
N ALA A 176 0.72 5.25 -22.29
CA ALA A 176 1.28 6.59 -22.21
C ALA A 176 2.18 6.80 -20.99
N ALA A 177 1.84 6.22 -19.84
CA ALA A 177 2.67 6.27 -18.64
C ALA A 177 3.96 5.43 -18.81
N ALA A 178 3.86 4.23 -19.38
CA ALA A 178 5.00 3.35 -19.63
C ALA A 178 5.98 3.94 -20.65
N ASP A 179 5.49 4.51 -21.75
CA ASP A 179 6.33 5.18 -22.76
C ASP A 179 7.09 6.37 -22.17
N ARG A 180 6.46 7.16 -21.28
CA ARG A 180 7.13 8.24 -20.56
C ARG A 180 8.26 7.73 -19.67
N LEU A 181 8.03 6.63 -18.96
CA LEU A 181 9.04 6.03 -18.09
C LEU A 181 10.18 5.40 -18.89
N ALA A 182 9.88 4.77 -20.04
CA ALA A 182 10.88 4.27 -20.96
C ALA A 182 11.77 5.40 -21.51
N ALA A 183 11.17 6.53 -21.89
CA ALA A 183 11.92 7.71 -22.34
C ALA A 183 12.75 8.36 -21.22
N ALA A 184 12.30 8.29 -19.96
CA ALA A 184 12.98 8.85 -18.81
C ALA A 184 14.08 7.93 -18.24
N ALA A 185 14.08 6.64 -18.60
CA ALA A 185 15.01 5.65 -18.06
C ALA A 185 16.47 6.05 -18.33
N ARG A 186 17.30 5.99 -17.30
CA ARG A 186 18.73 6.28 -17.38
C ARG A 186 19.53 5.00 -17.17
N PRO A 187 20.45 4.65 -18.10
CA PRO A 187 21.36 3.53 -17.88
C PRO A 187 22.12 3.69 -16.56
N ALA A 188 22.19 2.60 -15.80
CA ALA A 188 23.01 2.43 -14.62
C ALA A 188 24.04 1.31 -14.89
N PRO A 189 25.12 1.18 -14.10
CA PRO A 189 26.17 0.20 -14.35
C PRO A 189 25.67 -1.26 -14.51
N SER A 190 24.57 -1.59 -13.82
CA SER A 190 23.98 -2.92 -13.74
C SER A 190 22.55 -3.01 -14.28
N GLY A 191 21.95 -1.91 -14.73
CA GLY A 191 20.52 -1.89 -15.06
C GLY A 191 20.03 -0.51 -15.48
N VAL A 192 18.87 -0.12 -14.97
CA VAL A 192 18.29 1.21 -15.20
C VAL A 192 17.87 1.88 -13.90
N SER A 193 17.84 3.20 -13.93
CA SER A 193 17.37 4.03 -12.82
C SER A 193 16.54 5.20 -13.33
N TRP A 194 15.73 5.76 -12.43
CA TRP A 194 14.97 6.99 -12.63
C TRP A 194 15.40 8.00 -11.56
N PRO A 195 16.48 8.77 -11.80
CA PRO A 195 16.91 9.80 -10.87
C PRO A 195 15.80 10.83 -10.67
N VAL A 196 15.60 11.30 -9.44
CA VAL A 196 14.63 12.37 -9.17
C VAL A 196 15.02 13.62 -9.97
N PRO A 197 14.13 14.13 -10.84
CA PRO A 197 14.44 15.34 -11.61
C PRO A 197 14.67 16.51 -10.67
N ALA A 198 15.67 17.36 -10.98
CA ALA A 198 16.03 18.50 -10.13
C ALA A 198 14.87 19.48 -9.97
N GLU A 199 14.02 19.54 -10.98
CA GLU A 199 12.84 20.39 -11.06
C GLU A 199 11.61 19.76 -10.37
N ALA A 200 11.65 18.46 -10.04
CA ALA A 200 10.58 17.79 -9.29
C ALA A 200 10.69 18.12 -7.79
N VAL A 201 11.86 17.88 -7.20
CA VAL A 201 12.17 18.18 -5.81
C VAL A 201 13.65 18.55 -5.71
N ALA A 202 13.96 19.85 -5.64
CA ALA A 202 15.34 20.34 -5.74
C ALA A 202 16.29 19.76 -4.69
N THR A 203 15.81 19.46 -3.48
CA THR A 203 16.62 18.86 -2.40
C THR A 203 16.93 17.38 -2.64
N GLU A 204 16.16 16.74 -3.52
CA GLU A 204 16.30 15.32 -3.86
C GLU A 204 16.87 15.12 -5.26
N ALA A 205 17.24 16.20 -5.96
CA ALA A 205 17.76 16.20 -7.31
C ALA A 205 18.87 15.16 -7.53
N GLY A 206 18.68 14.28 -8.52
CA GLY A 206 19.66 13.26 -8.91
C GLY A 206 19.71 12.03 -8.01
N LYS A 207 18.99 12.02 -6.87
CA LYS A 207 18.92 10.84 -6.00
C LYS A 207 18.24 9.68 -6.74
N ARG A 208 18.76 8.49 -6.53
CA ARG A 208 18.30 7.25 -7.18
C ARG A 208 17.73 6.32 -6.12
N TYR A 209 16.41 6.39 -5.92
CA TYR A 209 15.74 5.53 -4.94
C TYR A 209 15.54 4.12 -5.49
N LEU A 210 15.65 3.13 -4.60
CA LEU A 210 15.44 1.71 -4.93
C LEU A 210 14.07 1.17 -4.48
N GLY A 211 13.51 1.75 -3.42
CA GLY A 211 12.26 1.31 -2.79
C GLY A 211 10.99 1.48 -3.64
N PHE A 212 9.87 0.93 -3.16
CA PHE A 212 8.65 0.79 -3.97
C PHE A 212 7.88 2.11 -4.12
N ALA A 213 7.88 2.95 -3.08
CA ALA A 213 7.11 4.20 -3.11
C ALA A 213 7.66 5.23 -4.11
N HIS A 214 8.99 5.35 -4.17
CA HIS A 214 9.70 6.44 -4.85
C HIS A 214 10.76 5.99 -5.86
N GLY A 215 10.96 4.67 -6.02
CA GLY A 215 12.17 4.15 -6.64
C GLY A 215 11.98 3.07 -7.69
N THR A 216 13.12 2.51 -8.10
CA THR A 216 13.25 1.53 -9.17
C THR A 216 12.32 0.32 -9.01
N SER A 217 12.11 -0.20 -7.80
CA SER A 217 11.23 -1.37 -7.61
C SER A 217 9.75 -1.07 -7.90
N GLY A 218 9.24 0.10 -7.52
CA GLY A 218 7.85 0.48 -7.81
C GLY A 218 7.64 0.78 -9.29
N ILE A 219 8.61 1.46 -9.91
CA ILE A 219 8.59 1.76 -11.34
C ILE A 219 8.68 0.45 -12.15
N GLY A 220 9.60 -0.44 -11.78
CA GLY A 220 9.73 -1.77 -12.38
C GLY A 220 8.47 -2.61 -12.22
N TYR A 221 7.80 -2.53 -11.06
CA TYR A 221 6.52 -3.18 -10.85
C TYR A 221 5.45 -2.66 -11.81
N PHE A 222 5.29 -1.35 -11.97
CA PHE A 222 4.36 -0.80 -12.95
C PHE A 222 4.70 -1.22 -14.38
N LEU A 223 5.98 -1.21 -14.78
CA LEU A 223 6.40 -1.62 -16.13
C LEU A 223 6.10 -3.09 -16.41
N LEU A 224 6.23 -3.96 -15.40
CA LEU A 224 5.84 -5.36 -15.50
C LEU A 224 4.33 -5.51 -15.77
N GLU A 225 3.50 -4.74 -15.07
CA GLU A 225 2.05 -4.72 -15.28
C GLU A 225 1.68 -4.12 -16.63
N ALA A 226 2.35 -3.03 -17.05
CA ALA A 226 2.13 -2.39 -18.34
C ALA A 226 2.49 -3.32 -19.51
N ALA A 227 3.53 -4.15 -19.36
CA ALA A 227 3.89 -5.16 -20.35
C ALA A 227 2.75 -6.17 -20.58
N ALA A 228 2.04 -6.57 -19.51
CA ALA A 228 0.90 -7.47 -19.60
C ALA A 228 -0.33 -6.80 -20.22
N VAL A 229 -0.61 -5.53 -19.88
CA VAL A 229 -1.73 -4.76 -20.46
C VAL A 229 -1.54 -4.52 -21.96
N ALA A 230 -0.32 -4.17 -22.38
CA ALA A 230 -0.02 -3.75 -23.74
C ALA A 230 0.53 -4.86 -24.64
N ASP A 231 0.77 -6.06 -24.10
CA ASP A 231 1.50 -7.16 -24.76
C ASP A 231 2.83 -6.70 -25.39
N ARG A 232 3.60 -5.92 -24.62
CA ARG A 232 4.82 -5.23 -25.09
C ARG A 232 6.07 -5.72 -24.37
N ARG A 233 6.93 -6.42 -25.13
CA ARG A 233 8.18 -7.00 -24.62
C ARG A 233 9.20 -5.97 -24.17
N ASP A 234 9.24 -4.79 -24.78
CA ASP A 234 10.18 -3.74 -24.41
C ASP A 234 9.91 -3.16 -23.01
N TYR A 235 8.64 -3.13 -22.56
CA TYR A 235 8.31 -2.80 -21.18
C TYR A 235 8.78 -3.89 -20.20
N LEU A 236 8.62 -5.16 -20.58
CA LEU A 236 9.14 -6.29 -19.79
C LEU A 236 10.66 -6.24 -19.68
N ASP A 237 11.37 -6.00 -20.78
CA ASP A 237 12.83 -5.88 -20.81
C ASP A 237 13.30 -4.73 -19.89
N LEU A 238 12.55 -3.63 -19.82
CA LEU A 238 12.85 -2.52 -18.92
C LEU A 238 12.57 -2.87 -17.44
N ALA A 239 11.52 -3.63 -17.15
CA ALA A 239 11.25 -4.16 -15.82
C ALA A 239 12.37 -5.13 -15.37
N VAL A 240 12.86 -5.99 -16.28
CA VAL A 240 14.02 -6.85 -16.01
C VAL A 240 15.27 -6.02 -15.71
N ALA A 241 15.55 -4.98 -16.51
CA ALA A 241 16.68 -4.09 -16.27
C ALA A 241 16.57 -3.32 -14.93
N ALA A 242 15.35 -3.01 -14.48
CA ALA A 242 15.11 -2.48 -13.13
C ALA A 242 15.42 -3.53 -12.05
N GLY A 243 15.09 -4.80 -12.29
CA GLY A 243 15.47 -5.93 -11.45
C GLY A 243 17.00 -6.08 -11.31
N GLU A 244 17.75 -5.96 -12.41
CA GLU A 244 19.21 -6.07 -12.39
C GLU A 244 19.89 -4.98 -11.55
N GLU A 245 19.35 -3.74 -11.55
CA GLU A 245 19.81 -2.68 -10.65
C GLU A 245 19.63 -3.07 -9.18
N LEU A 246 18.52 -3.74 -8.84
CA LEU A 246 18.24 -4.20 -7.49
C LEU A 246 19.11 -5.41 -7.11
N VAL A 247 19.44 -6.28 -8.06
CA VAL A 247 20.40 -7.38 -7.85
C VAL A 247 21.77 -6.82 -7.47
N ALA A 248 22.25 -5.80 -8.19
CA ALA A 248 23.53 -5.17 -7.92
C ALA A 248 23.55 -4.35 -6.62
N GLY A 249 22.43 -3.71 -6.28
CA GLY A 249 22.27 -2.94 -5.03
C GLY A 249 22.06 -3.77 -3.77
N ALA A 250 21.99 -5.10 -3.88
CA ALA A 250 21.69 -5.98 -2.77
C ALA A 250 22.88 -6.12 -1.80
N VAL A 251 22.62 -5.84 -0.51
CA VAL A 251 23.58 -6.03 0.59
C VAL A 251 23.14 -7.24 1.42
N ARG A 252 23.97 -8.28 1.44
CA ARG A 252 23.72 -9.49 2.23
C ARG A 252 24.38 -9.37 3.61
N ILE A 253 23.58 -9.50 4.66
CA ILE A 253 24.04 -9.48 6.06
C ILE A 253 23.49 -10.74 6.73
N GLY A 254 24.37 -11.71 7.01
CA GLY A 254 23.94 -13.04 7.44
C GLY A 254 23.05 -13.70 6.40
N GLY A 255 21.85 -14.14 6.80
CA GLY A 255 20.85 -14.68 5.88
C GLY A 255 19.93 -13.62 5.26
N ALA A 256 19.96 -12.38 5.75
CA ALA A 256 19.10 -11.31 5.28
C ALA A 256 19.67 -10.62 4.04
N THR A 257 18.77 -10.17 3.17
CA THR A 257 19.10 -9.27 2.05
C THR A 257 18.44 -7.91 2.31
N GLN A 258 19.26 -6.88 2.29
CA GLN A 258 18.87 -5.50 2.56
C GLN A 258 19.33 -4.60 1.43
N TRP A 259 18.71 -3.43 1.35
CA TRP A 259 19.04 -2.42 0.36
C TRP A 259 19.12 -1.06 1.04
N PRO A 260 19.97 -0.17 0.53
CA PRO A 260 19.88 1.23 0.90
C PRO A 260 18.60 1.87 0.35
N ALA A 261 18.20 3.00 0.91
CA ALA A 261 17.12 3.80 0.33
C ALA A 261 17.53 4.32 -1.06
N GLN A 262 18.79 4.77 -1.18
CA GLN A 262 19.39 5.31 -2.40
C GLN A 262 20.60 4.47 -2.82
N ALA A 263 20.81 4.31 -4.12
CA ALA A 263 21.94 3.55 -4.64
C ALA A 263 23.28 4.14 -4.12
N GLY A 264 24.13 3.29 -3.53
CA GLY A 264 25.44 3.66 -3.00
C GLY A 264 25.50 3.96 -1.50
N ASP A 265 24.35 4.06 -0.82
CA ASP A 265 24.29 4.29 0.63
C ASP A 265 24.36 2.98 1.45
N VAL A 266 24.31 3.11 2.78
CA VAL A 266 24.15 1.99 3.72
C VAL A 266 22.69 1.48 3.74
N PRO A 267 22.45 0.19 4.04
CA PRO A 267 21.10 -0.36 4.12
C PRO A 267 20.17 0.40 5.08
N THR A 268 18.92 0.58 4.65
CA THR A 268 17.86 1.19 5.45
C THR A 268 17.01 0.13 6.17
N ALA A 269 16.05 0.57 6.99
CA ALA A 269 15.06 -0.33 7.57
C ALA A 269 14.24 -1.04 6.45
N PRO A 270 13.80 -2.29 6.65
CA PRO A 270 13.33 -3.15 5.55
C PRO A 270 11.87 -2.88 5.15
N TYR A 271 11.48 -1.62 4.96
CA TYR A 271 10.08 -1.24 4.77
C TYR A 271 9.62 -1.26 3.31
N TRP A 272 8.30 -1.05 3.11
CA TRP A 272 7.70 -0.98 1.78
C TRP A 272 8.16 0.25 0.98
N CYS A 273 8.11 1.44 1.61
CA CYS A 273 8.48 2.68 0.93
C CYS A 273 9.96 2.69 0.50
N HIS A 274 10.85 2.32 1.44
CA HIS A 274 12.29 2.19 1.25
C HIS A 274 12.77 0.92 1.96
N GLY A 275 13.29 -0.04 1.19
CA GLY A 275 13.95 -1.22 1.74
C GLY A 275 13.35 -2.54 1.27
N SER A 276 13.68 -3.59 2.04
CA SER A 276 13.52 -4.99 1.63
C SER A 276 12.07 -5.39 1.33
N ALA A 277 11.07 -4.93 2.09
CA ALA A 277 9.69 -5.35 1.84
C ALA A 277 9.18 -4.87 0.48
N GLY A 278 9.46 -3.60 0.12
CA GLY A 278 9.04 -3.05 -1.17
C GLY A 278 9.79 -3.69 -2.34
N ILE A 279 11.11 -3.78 -2.20
CA ILE A 279 11.98 -4.37 -3.24
C ILE A 279 11.66 -5.85 -3.45
N GLY A 280 11.54 -6.61 -2.37
CA GLY A 280 11.16 -8.02 -2.42
C GLY A 280 9.78 -8.25 -3.05
N SER A 281 8.82 -7.35 -2.81
CA SER A 281 7.47 -7.43 -3.41
C SER A 281 7.53 -7.34 -4.94
N PHE A 282 8.43 -6.51 -5.48
CA PHE A 282 8.66 -6.46 -6.92
C PHE A 282 9.43 -7.68 -7.42
N LEU A 283 10.55 -8.03 -6.78
CA LEU A 283 11.42 -9.13 -7.21
C LEU A 283 10.70 -10.48 -7.25
N ILE A 284 9.81 -10.77 -6.30
CA ILE A 284 9.06 -12.04 -6.31
C ILE A 284 8.07 -12.11 -7.49
N ARG A 285 7.53 -10.98 -7.93
CA ARG A 285 6.65 -10.92 -9.11
C ARG A 285 7.45 -11.01 -10.40
N LEU A 286 8.60 -10.33 -10.46
CA LEU A 286 9.52 -10.47 -11.58
C LEU A 286 10.01 -11.91 -11.75
N TRP A 287 10.32 -12.61 -10.66
CA TRP A 287 10.63 -14.04 -10.69
C TRP A 287 9.49 -14.87 -11.29
N ARG A 288 8.24 -14.65 -10.87
CA ARG A 288 7.09 -15.38 -11.44
C ARG A 288 6.96 -15.21 -12.94
N THR A 289 7.27 -14.02 -13.46
CA THR A 289 7.20 -13.75 -14.91
C THR A 289 8.40 -14.29 -15.67
N THR A 290 9.60 -14.23 -15.09
CA THR A 290 10.86 -14.49 -15.83
C THR A 290 11.48 -15.86 -15.55
N GLY A 291 11.17 -16.47 -14.41
CA GLY A 291 11.81 -17.68 -13.90
C GLY A 291 13.24 -17.49 -13.39
N ASP A 292 13.77 -16.27 -13.32
CA ASP A 292 15.14 -16.03 -12.86
C ASP A 292 15.24 -16.16 -11.33
N GLU A 293 15.86 -17.24 -10.89
CA GLU A 293 15.96 -17.62 -9.48
C GLU A 293 16.73 -16.61 -8.62
N ARG A 294 17.60 -15.77 -9.20
CA ARG A 294 18.29 -14.71 -8.46
C ARG A 294 17.28 -13.76 -7.79
N HIS A 295 16.19 -13.45 -8.48
CA HIS A 295 15.14 -12.59 -7.94
C HIS A 295 14.41 -13.24 -6.77
N ALA A 296 14.08 -14.54 -6.86
CA ALA A 296 13.48 -15.28 -5.77
C ALA A 296 14.43 -15.37 -4.56
N GLU A 297 15.70 -15.71 -4.75
CA GLU A 297 16.69 -15.76 -3.67
C GLU A 297 16.79 -14.44 -2.89
N LEU A 298 16.84 -13.32 -3.61
CA LEU A 298 16.87 -11.99 -3.00
C LEU A 298 15.55 -11.68 -2.26
N ALA A 299 14.39 -12.06 -2.80
CA ALA A 299 13.11 -11.91 -2.12
C ALA A 299 13.02 -12.77 -0.84
N ARG A 300 13.56 -14.00 -0.85
CA ARG A 300 13.67 -14.84 0.36
C ARG A 300 14.58 -14.19 1.42
N GLY A 301 15.70 -13.59 0.99
CA GLY A 301 16.56 -12.81 1.87
C GLY A 301 15.89 -11.53 2.41
N ALA A 302 15.06 -10.87 1.61
CA ALA A 302 14.25 -9.74 2.01
C ALA A 302 13.23 -10.13 3.09
N ALA A 303 12.60 -11.30 2.94
CA ALA A 303 11.66 -11.85 3.93
C ALA A 303 12.34 -12.09 5.29
N ARG A 304 13.59 -12.55 5.29
CA ARG A 304 14.40 -12.66 6.51
C ARG A 304 14.66 -11.30 7.15
N ALA A 305 14.99 -10.29 6.35
CA ALA A 305 15.24 -8.94 6.86
C ALA A 305 14.03 -8.34 7.59
N VAL A 306 12.80 -8.54 7.07
CA VAL A 306 11.58 -8.02 7.71
C VAL A 306 11.26 -8.74 9.01
N VAL A 307 11.48 -10.07 9.08
CA VAL A 307 11.25 -10.87 10.29
C VAL A 307 12.27 -10.52 11.37
N GLU A 308 13.55 -10.39 11.02
CA GLU A 308 14.61 -10.01 11.98
C GLU A 308 14.37 -8.63 12.61
N ARG A 309 13.73 -7.71 11.88
CA ARG A 309 13.44 -6.34 12.37
C ARG A 309 12.10 -6.23 13.11
N ALA A 310 11.26 -7.26 13.12
CA ALA A 310 9.86 -7.17 13.52
C ALA A 310 9.66 -6.55 14.93
N SER A 311 10.44 -6.96 15.93
CA SER A 311 10.30 -6.46 17.32
C SER A 311 10.59 -4.97 17.52
N ARG A 312 11.11 -4.28 16.49
CA ARG A 312 11.47 -2.86 16.51
C ARG A 312 10.79 -2.03 15.43
N ALA A 313 9.89 -2.64 14.65
CA ALA A 313 9.22 -1.95 13.58
C ALA A 313 7.99 -1.18 14.09
N PRO A 314 7.68 -0.01 13.51
CA PRO A 314 6.36 0.61 13.66
C PRO A 314 5.26 -0.33 13.19
N LEU A 315 4.00 -0.03 13.50
CA LEU A 315 2.87 -0.91 13.15
C LEU A 315 2.36 -0.67 11.72
N ALA A 316 2.64 0.52 11.19
CA ALA A 316 2.14 1.10 9.96
C ALA A 316 2.29 0.26 8.68
N GLN A 317 1.53 0.64 7.66
CA GLN A 317 1.53 0.00 6.34
C GLN A 317 2.68 0.47 5.45
N CYS A 318 2.98 1.77 5.45
CA CYS A 318 4.04 2.34 4.62
C CYS A 318 5.44 1.91 5.10
N HIS A 319 5.64 1.91 6.43
CA HIS A 319 6.93 1.64 7.07
C HIS A 319 6.77 0.92 8.41
N GLY A 320 6.17 -0.27 8.38
CA GLY A 320 5.94 -1.03 9.59
C GLY A 320 5.52 -2.48 9.35
N LEU A 321 5.06 -3.09 10.44
CA LEU A 321 4.66 -4.49 10.51
C LEU A 321 3.55 -4.84 9.52
N ALA A 322 2.58 -3.97 9.31
CA ALA A 322 1.48 -4.25 8.38
C ALA A 322 1.99 -4.40 6.94
N GLY A 323 2.82 -3.46 6.47
CA GLY A 323 3.41 -3.52 5.12
C GLY A 323 4.41 -4.66 4.95
N ASN A 324 5.15 -5.00 6.00
CA ASN A 324 6.08 -6.12 6.01
C ASN A 324 5.33 -7.47 5.98
N GLY A 325 4.25 -7.58 6.76
CA GLY A 325 3.38 -8.75 6.77
C GLY A 325 2.71 -8.97 5.42
N ASP A 326 2.26 -7.91 4.77
CA ASP A 326 1.74 -7.97 3.40
C ASP A 326 2.74 -8.55 2.40
N PHE A 327 4.01 -8.19 2.52
CA PHE A 327 5.08 -8.77 1.70
C PHE A 327 5.32 -10.25 2.01
N LEU A 328 5.23 -10.67 3.28
CA LEU A 328 5.30 -12.09 3.64
C LEU A 328 4.13 -12.88 3.03
N LEU A 329 2.92 -12.31 3.02
CA LEU A 329 1.78 -12.94 2.35
C LEU A 329 1.96 -13.01 0.83
N ASP A 330 2.61 -12.01 0.23
CA ASP A 330 3.00 -12.06 -1.18
C ASP A 330 4.03 -13.18 -1.44
N MET A 331 4.97 -13.42 -0.52
CA MET A 331 5.91 -14.54 -0.61
C MET A 331 5.21 -15.90 -0.44
N ALA A 332 4.23 -16.00 0.46
CA ALA A 332 3.44 -17.21 0.68
C ALA A 332 2.65 -17.59 -0.57
N SER A 333 1.89 -16.64 -1.13
CA SER A 333 1.22 -16.82 -2.42
C SER A 333 2.26 -17.16 -3.49
N ALA A 334 3.28 -16.30 -3.58
CA ALA A 334 4.57 -16.43 -4.25
C ALA A 334 4.95 -17.85 -4.66
N THR A 335 5.35 -18.54 -3.60
CA THR A 335 6.17 -19.74 -3.56
C THR A 335 5.39 -20.98 -3.15
N GLY A 336 4.19 -20.81 -2.59
CA GLY A 336 3.43 -21.88 -1.96
C GLY A 336 4.01 -22.35 -0.61
N ASP A 337 5.05 -21.70 -0.09
CA ASP A 337 5.67 -22.05 1.19
C ASP A 337 4.83 -21.49 2.37
N PRO A 338 4.21 -22.35 3.19
CA PRO A 338 3.33 -21.92 4.28
C PRO A 338 4.09 -21.22 5.42
N SER A 339 5.42 -21.34 5.48
CA SER A 339 6.21 -20.68 6.53
C SER A 339 6.10 -19.15 6.44
N TYR A 340 5.95 -18.58 5.24
CA TYR A 340 5.74 -17.14 5.08
C TYR A 340 4.39 -16.68 5.62
N HIS A 341 3.34 -17.50 5.49
CA HIS A 341 2.05 -17.21 6.11
C HIS A 341 2.16 -17.21 7.64
N ALA A 342 2.84 -18.22 8.21
CA ALA A 342 3.08 -18.28 9.65
C ALA A 342 3.87 -17.07 10.17
N MET A 343 4.89 -16.61 9.43
CA MET A 343 5.63 -15.39 9.75
C MET A 343 4.73 -14.15 9.69
N ALA A 344 3.84 -14.04 8.69
CA ALA A 344 2.86 -12.95 8.62
C ALA A 344 1.91 -12.98 9.83
N GLU A 345 1.43 -14.15 10.24
CA GLU A 345 0.61 -14.27 11.44
C GLU A 345 1.35 -13.87 12.73
N ASP A 346 2.65 -14.15 12.83
CA ASP A 346 3.47 -13.65 13.95
C ASP A 346 3.51 -12.13 13.98
N LEU A 347 3.66 -11.48 12.83
CA LEU A 347 3.60 -10.01 12.72
C LEU A 347 2.22 -9.47 13.10
N ALA A 348 1.13 -10.15 12.71
CA ALA A 348 -0.23 -9.78 13.11
C ALA A 348 -0.45 -9.93 14.63
N ARG A 349 0.14 -10.95 15.26
CA ARG A 349 0.13 -11.13 16.73
C ARG A 349 0.89 -9.99 17.43
N LEU A 350 2.03 -9.56 16.89
CA LEU A 350 2.76 -8.41 17.42
C LEU A 350 1.93 -7.13 17.35
N ILE A 351 1.29 -6.86 16.21
CA ILE A 351 0.37 -5.73 16.08
C ILE A 351 -0.76 -5.83 17.12
N ALA A 352 -1.43 -6.98 17.25
CA ALA A 352 -2.53 -7.16 18.18
C ALA A 352 -2.13 -6.96 19.66
N ALA A 353 -0.87 -7.24 20.00
CA ALA A 353 -0.30 -7.01 21.33
C ALA A 353 -0.09 -5.51 21.64
N GLU A 354 0.17 -4.70 20.63
CA GLU A 354 0.44 -3.25 20.73
C GLU A 354 -0.85 -2.39 20.70
N ARG A 355 -2.03 -3.02 20.80
CA ARG A 355 -3.30 -2.30 20.82
C ARG A 355 -3.41 -1.42 22.07
N ALA A 356 -3.93 -0.23 21.89
CA ALA A 356 -4.34 0.66 22.97
C ALA A 356 -5.87 0.83 22.97
N HIS A 357 -6.39 1.37 24.07
CA HIS A 357 -7.79 1.75 24.18
C HIS A 357 -7.89 3.25 24.45
N ARG A 358 -8.70 3.94 23.66
CA ARG A 358 -8.97 5.37 23.81
C ARG A 358 -10.44 5.63 23.51
N ASP A 359 -11.13 6.32 24.41
CA ASP A 359 -12.54 6.70 24.27
C ASP A 359 -13.50 5.51 23.95
N GLY A 360 -13.13 4.30 24.41
CA GLY A 360 -13.89 3.07 24.18
C GLY A 360 -13.45 2.26 22.95
N HIS A 361 -12.56 2.79 22.12
CA HIS A 361 -12.15 2.18 20.86
C HIS A 361 -10.79 1.49 20.94
N VAL A 362 -10.61 0.44 20.12
CA VAL A 362 -9.29 -0.14 19.83
C VAL A 362 -8.55 0.79 18.88
N VAL A 363 -7.41 1.30 19.34
CA VAL A 363 -6.58 2.24 18.58
C VAL A 363 -5.12 1.83 18.61
N PHE A 364 -4.34 2.40 17.68
CA PHE A 364 -2.91 2.15 17.57
C PHE A 364 -2.17 3.48 17.51
N PRO A 365 -1.08 3.63 18.28
CA PRO A 365 -0.22 4.79 18.14
C PRO A 365 0.54 4.72 16.80
N THR A 366 0.67 5.85 16.12
CA THR A 366 1.66 6.02 15.06
C THR A 366 3.07 6.08 15.66
N GLU A 367 4.10 6.12 14.81
CA GLU A 367 5.47 6.38 15.24
C GLU A 367 5.68 7.76 15.91
N TYR A 368 4.73 8.69 15.77
CA TYR A 368 4.76 10.00 16.41
C TYR A 368 3.94 10.07 17.71
N GLY A 369 3.33 8.94 18.12
CA GLY A 369 2.56 8.80 19.34
C GLY A 369 1.13 9.34 19.29
N ASP A 370 0.66 9.82 18.13
CA ASP A 370 -0.75 10.17 17.91
C ASP A 370 -1.55 8.97 17.38
N VAL A 371 -2.88 9.10 17.30
CA VAL A 371 -3.76 8.08 16.71
C VAL A 371 -4.20 8.58 15.34
N SER A 372 -4.03 7.73 14.32
CA SER A 372 -4.37 8.02 12.93
C SER A 372 -5.27 6.91 12.37
N THR A 373 -6.22 7.28 11.51
CA THR A 373 -7.06 6.35 10.76
C THR A 373 -6.54 6.09 9.34
N SER A 374 -5.48 6.78 8.92
CA SER A 374 -4.97 6.72 7.55
C SER A 374 -4.63 5.30 7.10
N TRP A 375 -4.55 5.10 5.79
CA TRP A 375 -4.04 3.86 5.23
C TRP A 375 -2.53 3.69 5.44
N SER A 376 -1.74 4.78 5.39
CA SER A 376 -0.28 4.66 5.41
C SER A 376 0.31 4.38 6.79
N ASP A 377 -0.10 5.16 7.79
CA ASP A 377 0.44 5.17 9.15
C ASP A 377 -0.59 4.83 10.22
N GLY A 378 -1.85 4.70 9.82
CA GLY A 378 -2.98 4.54 10.73
C GLY A 378 -3.58 3.14 10.74
N SER A 379 -4.69 3.08 11.48
CA SER A 379 -5.45 1.85 11.73
C SER A 379 -6.07 1.23 10.48
N ALA A 380 -6.40 2.00 9.43
CA ALA A 380 -6.90 1.41 8.18
C ALA A 380 -5.84 0.55 7.48
N GLY A 381 -4.57 0.99 7.48
CA GLY A 381 -3.46 0.18 6.95
C GLY A 381 -3.27 -1.12 7.72
N ILE A 382 -3.34 -1.04 9.05
CA ILE A 382 -3.29 -2.22 9.92
C ILE A 382 -4.43 -3.18 9.60
N LEU A 383 -5.67 -2.68 9.50
CA LEU A 383 -6.84 -3.48 9.15
C LEU A 383 -6.68 -4.16 7.79
N ALA A 384 -6.16 -3.45 6.79
CA ALA A 384 -5.91 -4.00 5.46
C ALA A 384 -5.02 -5.26 5.50
N PHE A 385 -3.96 -5.23 6.30
CA PHE A 385 -3.08 -6.38 6.51
C PHE A 385 -3.77 -7.49 7.31
N LEU A 386 -4.44 -7.14 8.42
CA LEU A 386 -5.12 -8.14 9.26
C LEU A 386 -6.20 -8.92 8.51
N LEU A 387 -6.85 -8.31 7.51
CA LEU A 387 -7.79 -9.02 6.63
C LEU A 387 -7.07 -10.09 5.79
N ARG A 388 -5.89 -9.79 5.26
CA ARG A 388 -5.15 -10.71 4.38
C ARG A 388 -4.56 -11.92 5.10
N THR A 389 -4.41 -11.91 6.41
CA THR A 389 -3.97 -13.11 7.17
C THR A 389 -5.05 -14.19 7.23
N ARG A 390 -6.30 -13.87 6.85
CA ARG A 390 -7.43 -14.82 6.85
C ARG A 390 -8.04 -15.02 5.47
N HIS A 391 -7.94 -14.00 4.63
CA HIS A 391 -8.51 -13.99 3.29
C HIS A 391 -7.37 -13.91 2.28
N THR A 392 -7.34 -14.82 1.30
CA THR A 392 -6.26 -14.92 0.29
C THR A 392 -6.35 -13.85 -0.81
N ASP A 393 -6.88 -12.69 -0.46
CA ASP A 393 -7.09 -11.57 -1.37
C ASP A 393 -5.79 -10.84 -1.71
N SER A 394 -5.83 -10.15 -2.85
CA SER A 394 -4.73 -9.32 -3.32
C SER A 394 -4.41 -8.19 -2.34
N ARG A 395 -3.12 -7.84 -2.25
CA ARG A 395 -2.68 -6.65 -1.52
C ARG A 395 -3.34 -5.39 -2.10
N HIS A 396 -3.81 -4.50 -1.24
CA HIS A 396 -4.31 -3.18 -1.66
C HIS A 396 -3.25 -2.46 -2.51
N TRP A 397 -3.70 -1.75 -3.55
CA TRP A 397 -2.86 -0.95 -4.45
C TRP A 397 -1.83 -1.76 -5.24
N THR A 398 -2.10 -3.05 -5.45
CA THR A 398 -1.40 -3.90 -6.41
C THR A 398 -2.42 -4.54 -7.35
N ILE A 399 -2.03 -4.84 -8.57
CA ILE A 399 -2.91 -5.50 -9.55
C ILE A 399 -2.99 -6.99 -9.21
N GLN A 400 -4.23 -7.48 -9.18
CA GLN A 400 -4.50 -8.90 -9.16
C GLN A 400 -4.39 -9.44 -10.59
N GLN A 401 -3.29 -10.14 -10.88
CA GLN A 401 -3.16 -10.88 -12.12
C GLN A 401 -4.26 -11.96 -12.16
N PRO A 402 -5.03 -12.09 -13.26
CA PRO A 402 -5.93 -13.22 -13.45
C PRO A 402 -5.11 -14.51 -13.36
N GLY A 403 -5.55 -15.44 -12.51
CA GLY A 403 -4.90 -16.74 -12.34
C GLY A 403 -5.11 -17.69 -13.50
#